data_AF-F5CSP7-F1
#
_entry.id   AF-F5CSP7-F1
#
_cell.length_a   1.000
_cell.length_b   1.000
_cell.length_c   1.000
_cell.angle_alpha   90.00
_cell.angle_beta   90.00
_cell.angle_gamma   90.00
#
_symmetry.space_group_name_H-M   'P 1'
#
loop_
_entity.id
_entity.type
_entity.pdbx_description
1 polymer ?
#
loop_
_entity_poly.entity_id
_entity_poly.type
_entity_poly.pdbx_seq_one_letter_code
_entity_poly.pdbx_strand_id
1 'polypeptide(L)'
;ANGYFYSAWRKCIWSSHDLSDIVFIDNYIFNKDVFIQFNSTVGKYVGYTKHGVYNAELRNNNTGILQSERSQVDICKQNADVYQQTITDKSVPPTVELSSVTQAGGRHPAVLMCSAYDFYPKRIQISWMRDGKVVKSDVTSTEEMPNGDWYYQIHSHLEYTPKSGEKISCAVDHAGLTKPIIVDW
;
A
#
# COMPACT_ATOMS: atom_id res chain seq x y z
N ALA A 1 6.26 -17.11 -19.70
CA ALA A 1 6.08 -18.52 -20.09
C ALA A 1 4.75 -18.66 -20.81
N ASN A 2 4.72 -19.24 -22.02
CA ASN A 2 3.49 -19.47 -22.78
C ASN A 2 2.82 -20.76 -22.32
N GLY A 3 2.29 -20.78 -21.09
CA GLY A 3 1.69 -21.97 -20.48
C GLY A 3 0.39 -21.65 -19.73
N TYR A 4 -0.38 -22.70 -19.44
CA TYR A 4 -1.52 -22.63 -18.53
C TYR A 4 -1.04 -22.63 -17.09
N PHE A 5 -1.72 -21.89 -16.23
CA PHE A 5 -1.41 -21.90 -14.80
C PHE A 5 -2.68 -21.92 -13.97
N TYR A 6 -2.57 -22.63 -12.85
CA TYR A 6 -3.58 -22.69 -11.82
C TYR A 6 -2.99 -22.08 -10.54
N SER A 7 -3.79 -21.28 -9.85
CA SER A 7 -3.42 -20.71 -8.56
C SER A 7 -4.61 -20.69 -7.61
N ALA A 8 -4.33 -20.82 -6.32
CA ALA A 8 -5.33 -20.63 -5.27
C ALA A 8 -4.90 -19.48 -4.36
N TRP A 9 -5.79 -18.52 -4.12
CA TRP A 9 -5.52 -17.32 -3.33
C TRP A 9 -6.47 -17.25 -2.14
N ARG A 10 -5.91 -17.46 -0.95
CA ARG A 10 -6.59 -17.22 0.33
C ARG A 10 -6.32 -15.81 0.80
N LYS A 11 -7.37 -15.05 1.04
CA LYS A 11 -7.29 -13.67 1.49
C LYS A 11 -8.08 -13.51 2.78
N CYS A 12 -7.46 -12.90 3.77
CA CYS A 12 -8.12 -12.34 4.94
C CYS A 12 -8.13 -10.83 4.75
N ILE A 13 -9.29 -10.19 4.78
CA ILE A 13 -9.45 -8.76 4.54
C ILE A 13 -10.13 -8.17 5.78
N TRP A 14 -9.50 -7.17 6.39
CA TRP A 14 -10.04 -6.45 7.54
C TRP A 14 -9.56 -5.00 7.51
N SER A 15 -10.31 -4.13 8.17
CA SER A 15 -9.94 -2.72 8.38
C SER A 15 -10.07 -2.29 9.84
N SER A 16 -10.96 -2.94 10.59
CA SER A 16 -11.15 -2.68 12.00
C SER A 16 -10.03 -3.28 12.85
N HIS A 17 -9.63 -2.57 13.90
CA HIS A 17 -8.62 -3.08 14.84
C HIS A 17 -9.18 -4.24 15.70
N ASP A 18 -10.49 -4.27 15.94
CA ASP A 18 -11.14 -5.36 16.69
C ASP A 18 -11.48 -6.58 15.83
N LEU A 19 -11.09 -6.56 14.54
CA LEU A 19 -11.30 -7.63 13.57
C LEU A 19 -12.77 -8.03 13.36
N SER A 20 -13.70 -7.16 13.74
CA SER A 20 -15.14 -7.39 13.63
C SER A 20 -15.61 -7.47 12.17
N ASP A 21 -14.90 -6.78 11.27
CA ASP A 21 -15.21 -6.69 9.84
C ASP A 21 -14.47 -7.71 8.96
N ILE A 22 -13.78 -8.68 9.56
CA ILE A 22 -12.91 -9.58 8.82
C ILE A 22 -13.68 -10.50 7.85
N VAL A 23 -13.18 -10.60 6.62
CA VAL A 23 -13.72 -11.46 5.58
C VAL A 23 -12.64 -12.41 5.07
N PHE A 24 -12.96 -13.69 5.02
CA PHE A 24 -12.14 -14.72 4.40
C PHE A 24 -12.65 -15.04 3.00
N ILE A 25 -11.73 -15.05 2.03
CA ILE A 25 -11.99 -15.40 0.63
C ILE A 25 -10.98 -16.44 0.16
N ASP A 26 -11.44 -17.56 -0.36
CA ASP A 26 -10.61 -18.57 -1.03
C ASP A 26 -10.95 -18.62 -2.52
N ASN A 27 -10.04 -18.17 -3.37
CA ASN A 27 -10.23 -18.12 -4.82
C ASN A 27 -9.48 -19.26 -5.51
N TYR A 28 -10.16 -19.95 -6.42
CA TYR A 28 -9.58 -20.91 -7.34
C TYR A 28 -9.53 -20.29 -8.74
N ILE A 29 -8.32 -20.12 -9.27
CA ILE A 29 -8.03 -19.30 -10.43
C ILE A 29 -7.32 -20.14 -11.49
N PHE A 30 -7.79 -20.06 -12.73
CA PHE A 30 -7.13 -20.64 -13.89
C PHE A 30 -6.86 -19.53 -14.92
N ASN A 31 -5.63 -19.36 -15.36
CA ASN A 31 -5.25 -18.34 -16.34
C ASN A 31 -5.77 -16.91 -16.03
N LYS A 32 -5.78 -16.53 -14.75
CA LYS A 32 -6.33 -15.26 -14.19
C LYS A 32 -7.85 -15.22 -14.00
N ASP A 33 -8.60 -16.20 -14.50
CA ASP A 33 -10.04 -16.29 -14.30
C ASP A 33 -10.36 -17.05 -13.01
N VAL A 34 -10.99 -16.37 -12.06
CA VAL A 34 -11.58 -17.02 -10.88
C VAL A 34 -12.76 -17.86 -11.36
N PHE A 35 -12.70 -19.18 -11.18
CA PHE A 35 -13.79 -20.07 -11.59
C PHE A 35 -14.58 -20.63 -10.40
N ILE A 36 -14.00 -20.70 -9.20
CA ILE A 36 -14.69 -21.01 -7.93
C ILE A 36 -14.17 -20.03 -6.86
N GLN A 37 -15.06 -19.54 -6.00
CA GLN A 37 -14.71 -18.75 -4.82
C GLN A 37 -15.51 -19.22 -3.61
N PHE A 38 -14.86 -19.35 -2.46
CA PHE A 38 -15.54 -19.29 -1.16
C PHE A 38 -15.45 -17.86 -0.61
N ASN A 39 -16.55 -17.36 -0.07
CA ASN A 39 -16.58 -16.09 0.67
C ASN A 39 -17.28 -16.30 2.00
N SER A 40 -16.63 -15.96 3.11
CA SER A 40 -17.17 -16.18 4.46
C SER A 40 -18.46 -15.42 4.74
N THR A 41 -18.71 -14.27 4.09
CA THR A 41 -19.98 -13.54 4.24
C THR A 41 -21.15 -14.26 3.54
N VAL A 42 -20.84 -15.02 2.49
CA VAL A 42 -21.81 -15.86 1.76
C VAL A 42 -21.92 -17.25 2.41
N GLY A 43 -20.82 -17.73 3.01
CA GLY A 43 -20.75 -19.00 3.74
C GLY A 43 -20.80 -20.24 2.87
N LYS A 44 -20.52 -20.14 1.56
CA LYS A 44 -20.48 -21.27 0.62
C LYS A 44 -19.63 -20.96 -0.61
N TYR A 45 -19.29 -22.00 -1.36
CA TYR A 45 -18.62 -21.86 -2.66
C TYR A 45 -19.59 -21.35 -3.72
N VAL A 46 -19.12 -20.44 -4.57
CA VAL A 46 -19.80 -19.90 -5.74
C VAL A 46 -18.93 -20.17 -6.96
N GLY A 47 -19.52 -20.73 -8.02
CA GLY A 47 -18.84 -20.92 -9.31
C GLY A 47 -19.16 -19.80 -10.30
N TYR A 48 -18.18 -19.39 -11.09
CA TYR A 48 -18.34 -18.32 -12.10
C TYR A 48 -18.29 -18.83 -13.55
N THR A 49 -18.00 -20.12 -13.74
CA THR A 49 -18.06 -20.80 -15.04
C THR A 49 -18.92 -22.05 -14.91
N LYS A 50 -19.36 -22.65 -16.02
CA LYS A 50 -20.11 -23.93 -15.98
C LYS A 50 -19.38 -25.02 -15.17
N HIS A 51 -18.07 -25.14 -15.39
CA HIS A 51 -17.22 -26.06 -14.63
C HIS A 51 -17.13 -25.65 -13.15
N GLY A 52 -17.00 -24.35 -12.87
CA GLY A 52 -16.96 -23.82 -11.52
C GLY A 52 -18.25 -24.08 -10.73
N VAL A 53 -19.41 -23.86 -11.35
CA VAL A 53 -20.73 -24.06 -10.74
C VAL A 53 -20.90 -25.52 -10.31
N TYR A 54 -20.64 -26.46 -11.23
CA TYR A 54 -20.69 -27.90 -10.93
C TYR A 54 -19.81 -28.29 -9.73
N ASN A 55 -18.56 -27.82 -9.71
CA ASN A 55 -17.65 -28.14 -8.61
C ASN A 55 -18.01 -27.42 -7.30
N ALA A 56 -18.54 -26.20 -7.36
CA ALA A 56 -19.03 -25.48 -6.19
C ALA A 56 -20.20 -26.22 -5.54
N GLU A 57 -21.14 -26.74 -6.34
CA GLU A 57 -22.26 -27.56 -5.85
C GLU A 57 -21.76 -28.84 -5.17
N LEU A 58 -20.80 -29.55 -5.77
CA LEU A 58 -20.19 -30.74 -5.15
C LEU A 58 -19.55 -30.43 -3.80
N ARG A 59 -18.79 -29.33 -3.70
CA ARG A 59 -18.16 -28.91 -2.44
C ARG A 59 -19.19 -28.48 -1.40
N ASN A 60 -20.22 -27.75 -1.82
CA ASN A 60 -21.28 -27.29 -0.92
C ASN A 60 -22.13 -28.45 -0.37
N ASN A 61 -22.30 -29.53 -1.13
CA ASN A 61 -23.01 -30.73 -0.68
C ASN A 61 -22.17 -31.61 0.27
N ASN A 62 -20.85 -31.41 0.34
CA ASN A 62 -20.00 -32.05 1.33
C ASN A 62 -19.89 -31.17 2.59
N THR A 63 -20.66 -31.53 3.62
CA THR A 63 -20.74 -30.77 4.87
C THR A 63 -19.40 -30.64 5.60
N GLY A 64 -18.54 -31.66 5.53
CA GLY A 64 -17.21 -31.63 6.14
C GLY A 64 -16.28 -30.61 5.48
N ILE A 65 -16.27 -30.57 4.14
CA ILE A 65 -15.49 -29.59 3.37
C ILE A 65 -16.02 -28.18 3.65
N LEU A 66 -17.33 -27.99 3.54
CA LEU A 66 -17.94 -26.67 3.71
C LEU A 66 -17.73 -26.12 5.12
N GLN A 67 -17.85 -26.96 6.15
CA GLN A 67 -17.63 -26.53 7.54
C GLN A 67 -16.16 -26.19 7.81
N SER A 68 -15.23 -26.98 7.27
CA SER A 68 -13.79 -26.72 7.38
C SER A 68 -13.38 -25.42 6.68
N GLU A 69 -14.00 -25.09 5.54
CA GLU A 69 -13.77 -23.83 4.84
C GLU A 69 -14.35 -22.64 5.63
N ARG A 70 -15.55 -22.80 6.20
CA ARG A 70 -16.17 -21.77 7.05
C ARG A 70 -15.32 -21.42 8.27
N SER A 71 -14.66 -22.40 8.89
CA SER A 71 -13.81 -22.15 10.06
C SER A 71 -12.50 -21.42 9.75
N GLN A 72 -12.12 -21.27 8.47
CA GLN A 72 -10.90 -20.53 8.11
C GLN A 72 -10.96 -19.04 8.50
N VAL A 73 -12.16 -18.47 8.69
CA VAL A 73 -12.30 -17.08 9.18
C VAL A 73 -11.70 -16.90 10.58
N ASP A 74 -11.74 -17.94 11.42
CA ASP A 74 -11.14 -17.86 12.77
C ASP A 74 -9.61 -17.91 12.70
N ILE A 75 -9.05 -18.67 11.75
CA ILE A 75 -7.61 -18.65 11.44
C ILE A 75 -7.19 -17.29 10.90
N CYS A 76 -8.02 -16.67 10.05
CA CYS A 76 -7.80 -15.30 9.60
C CYS A 76 -7.73 -14.32 10.78
N LYS A 77 -8.64 -14.42 11.76
CA LYS A 77 -8.63 -13.56 12.95
C LYS A 77 -7.36 -13.73 13.77
N GLN A 78 -6.97 -14.97 14.03
CA GLN A 78 -5.74 -15.27 14.79
C GLN A 78 -4.50 -14.69 14.12
N ASN A 79 -4.36 -14.88 12.81
CA ASN A 79 -3.22 -14.33 12.08
C ASN A 79 -3.27 -12.81 11.97
N ALA A 80 -4.46 -12.22 11.77
CA ALA A 80 -4.64 -10.77 11.68
C ALA A 80 -4.25 -10.06 12.98
N ASP A 81 -4.58 -10.62 14.14
CA ASP A 81 -4.16 -10.08 15.46
C ASP A 81 -2.63 -10.03 15.57
N VAL A 82 -1.95 -11.11 15.18
CA VAL A 82 -0.48 -11.15 15.14
C VAL A 82 0.07 -10.10 14.16
N TYR A 83 -0.51 -9.97 12.97
CA TYR A 83 -0.07 -9.00 11.97
C TYR A 83 -0.34 -7.55 12.38
N GLN A 84 -1.39 -7.26 13.14
CA GLN A 84 -1.63 -5.92 13.68
C GLN A 84 -0.48 -5.51 14.59
N GLN A 85 -0.16 -6.34 15.58
CA GLN A 85 0.86 -6.05 16.59
C GLN A 85 2.29 -6.03 16.04
N THR A 86 2.56 -6.86 15.03
CA THR A 86 3.93 -7.06 14.50
C THR A 86 4.23 -6.29 13.22
N ILE A 87 3.22 -5.92 12.44
CA ILE A 87 3.39 -5.27 11.14
C ILE A 87 2.63 -3.94 11.10
N THR A 88 1.32 -3.93 11.34
CA THR A 88 0.47 -2.75 11.10
C THR A 88 0.77 -1.60 12.06
N ASP A 89 1.02 -1.91 13.33
CA ASP A 89 1.30 -0.91 14.37
C ASP A 89 2.76 -0.45 14.37
N LYS A 90 3.60 -1.04 13.52
CA LYS A 90 5.00 -0.63 13.40
C LYS A 90 5.11 0.58 12.49
N SER A 91 5.96 1.50 12.89
CA SER A 91 6.35 2.62 12.08
C SER A 91 7.85 2.89 12.22
N VAL A 92 8.44 3.34 11.13
CA VAL A 92 9.83 3.76 11.03
C VAL A 92 9.84 5.12 10.35
N PRO A 93 10.37 6.17 11.01
CA PRO A 93 10.37 7.52 10.47
C PRO A 93 11.30 7.63 9.26
N PRO A 94 11.02 8.54 8.31
CA PRO A 94 11.88 8.76 7.16
C PRO A 94 13.18 9.47 7.52
N THR A 95 14.24 9.16 6.77
CA THR A 95 15.38 10.07 6.60
C THR A 95 15.07 11.03 5.46
N VAL A 96 15.21 12.33 5.68
CA VAL A 96 14.86 13.37 4.71
C VAL A 96 16.10 14.10 4.22
N GLU A 97 16.26 14.17 2.90
CA GLU A 97 17.35 14.88 2.24
C GLU A 97 16.79 15.93 1.27
N LEU A 98 17.35 17.13 1.33
CA LEU A 98 17.01 18.24 0.44
C LEU A 98 18.22 18.62 -0.40
N SER A 99 18.07 18.63 -1.72
CA SER A 99 19.16 18.90 -2.66
C SER A 99 18.70 19.72 -3.86
N SER A 100 19.61 20.47 -4.47
CA SER A 100 19.38 21.08 -5.79
C SER A 100 19.74 20.07 -6.88
N VAL A 101 18.87 19.93 -7.88
CA VAL A 101 19.08 19.04 -9.03
C VAL A 101 18.98 19.81 -10.34
N THR A 102 19.72 19.36 -11.36
CA THR A 102 19.67 19.93 -12.71
C THR A 102 18.77 19.08 -13.59
N GLN A 103 17.75 19.68 -14.21
CA GLN A 103 16.97 18.98 -15.23
C GLN A 103 17.81 18.80 -16.51
N ALA A 104 17.72 17.63 -17.13
CA ALA A 104 18.37 17.33 -18.40
C ALA A 104 17.87 18.30 -19.49
N GLY A 105 18.76 19.11 -20.08
CA GLY A 105 18.42 20.01 -21.19
C GLY A 105 18.81 21.49 -21.00
N GLY A 106 19.34 21.89 -19.84
CA GLY A 106 20.08 23.16 -19.65
C GLY A 106 19.28 24.47 -19.82
N ARG A 107 17.97 24.41 -20.10
CA ARG A 107 17.07 25.57 -20.27
C ARG A 107 15.99 25.69 -19.18
N HIS A 108 15.99 24.80 -18.19
CA HIS A 108 14.91 24.67 -17.23
C HIS A 108 15.14 25.50 -15.94
N PRO A 109 14.06 25.83 -15.20
CA PRO A 109 14.13 26.47 -13.88
C PRO A 109 15.05 25.72 -12.91
N ALA A 110 15.51 26.39 -11.85
CA ALA A 110 16.19 25.70 -10.76
C ALA A 110 15.21 24.74 -10.09
N VAL A 111 15.66 23.54 -9.71
CA VAL A 111 14.81 22.52 -9.11
C VAL A 111 15.40 22.07 -7.79
N LEU A 112 14.57 22.09 -6.74
CA LEU A 112 14.87 21.42 -5.48
C LEU A 112 14.20 20.06 -5.46
N MET A 113 14.92 19.06 -4.96
CA MET A 113 14.44 17.71 -4.74
C MET A 113 14.50 17.40 -3.25
N CYS A 114 13.35 17.08 -2.68
CA CYS A 114 13.19 16.57 -1.32
C CYS A 114 12.89 15.07 -1.38
N SER A 115 13.81 14.28 -0.86
CA SER A 115 13.72 12.83 -0.82
C SER A 115 13.44 12.37 0.61
N ALA A 116 12.49 11.46 0.78
CA ALA A 116 12.27 10.73 2.01
C ALA A 116 12.61 9.26 1.77
N TYR A 117 13.46 8.68 2.62
CA TYR A 117 13.98 7.32 2.50
C TYR A 117 13.67 6.47 3.73
N ASP A 118 13.72 5.16 3.52
CA ASP A 118 13.73 4.12 4.55
C ASP A 118 12.61 4.20 5.59
N PHE A 119 11.42 4.63 5.15
CA PHE A 119 10.25 4.78 6.03
C PHE A 119 9.24 3.66 5.87
N TYR A 120 8.45 3.45 6.92
CA TYR A 120 7.31 2.52 6.94
C TYR A 120 6.24 3.02 7.92
N PRO A 121 4.94 2.98 7.61
CA PRO A 121 4.30 2.43 6.41
C PRO A 121 4.42 3.36 5.19
N LYS A 122 3.95 2.87 4.04
CA LYS A 122 3.99 3.56 2.72
C LYS A 122 3.41 4.98 2.74
N ARG A 123 2.36 5.23 3.53
CA ARG A 123 1.65 6.51 3.50
C ARG A 123 2.48 7.61 4.14
N ILE A 124 2.80 8.65 3.38
CA ILE A 124 3.61 9.81 3.78
C ILE A 124 3.06 11.08 3.13
N GLN A 125 3.31 12.24 3.73
CA GLN A 125 2.94 13.53 3.16
C GLN A 125 4.18 14.43 3.06
N ILE A 126 4.48 14.90 1.84
CA ILE A 126 5.54 15.88 1.58
C ILE A 126 4.89 17.18 1.11
N SER A 127 5.29 18.29 1.71
CA SER A 127 4.79 19.64 1.39
C SER A 127 5.96 20.61 1.25
N TRP A 128 5.85 21.52 0.28
CA TRP A 128 6.82 22.61 0.11
C TRP A 128 6.30 23.88 0.76
N MET A 129 7.21 24.66 1.36
CA MET A 129 6.93 25.96 1.94
C MET A 129 7.87 27.01 1.35
N ARG A 130 7.36 28.20 1.07
CA ARG A 130 8.14 29.40 0.73
C ARG A 130 7.74 30.51 1.69
N ASP A 131 8.72 31.04 2.42
CA ASP A 131 8.55 32.08 3.44
C ASP A 131 7.41 31.76 4.45
N GLY A 132 7.36 30.49 4.87
CA GLY A 132 6.36 29.98 5.82
C GLY A 132 4.97 29.71 5.23
N LYS A 133 4.76 29.85 3.91
CA LYS A 133 3.49 29.55 3.24
C LYS A 133 3.61 28.30 2.37
N VAL A 134 2.61 27.41 2.45
CA VAL A 134 2.57 26.19 1.65
C VAL A 134 2.45 26.53 0.17
N VAL A 135 3.30 25.91 -0.65
CA VAL A 135 3.31 26.02 -2.12
C VAL A 135 2.84 24.70 -2.72
N LYS A 136 1.93 24.78 -3.67
CA LYS A 136 1.40 23.63 -4.42
C LYS A 136 1.62 23.73 -5.94
N SER A 137 1.90 24.94 -6.45
CA SER A 137 2.25 25.12 -7.85
C SER A 137 3.66 24.61 -8.09
N ASP A 138 3.92 24.11 -9.31
CA ASP A 138 5.27 23.73 -9.74
C ASP A 138 5.92 22.63 -8.87
N VAL A 139 5.08 21.89 -8.16
CA VAL A 139 5.44 20.73 -7.34
C VAL A 139 5.06 19.46 -8.09
N THR A 140 6.00 18.53 -8.20
CA THR A 140 5.75 17.17 -8.69
C THR A 140 6.30 16.15 -7.70
N SER A 141 5.71 14.97 -7.63
CA SER A 141 6.18 13.89 -6.75
C SER A 141 6.11 12.55 -7.46
N THR A 142 7.05 11.67 -7.16
CA THR A 142 6.95 10.26 -7.54
C THR A 142 5.86 9.57 -6.74
N GLU A 143 5.43 8.39 -7.18
CA GLU A 143 4.74 7.45 -6.29
C GLU A 143 5.70 6.95 -5.21
N GLU A 144 5.18 6.48 -4.07
CA GLU A 144 6.03 5.86 -3.05
C GLU A 144 6.49 4.49 -3.54
N MET A 145 7.81 4.34 -3.66
CA MET A 145 8.46 3.17 -4.24
C MET A 145 8.91 2.22 -3.12
N PRO A 146 8.57 0.92 -3.20
CA PRO A 146 9.10 -0.06 -2.26
C PRO A 146 10.57 -0.36 -2.57
N ASN A 147 11.40 -0.40 -1.52
CA ASN A 147 12.83 -0.72 -1.62
C ASN A 147 13.09 -2.23 -1.75
N GLY A 148 12.08 -3.06 -1.44
CA GLY A 148 12.18 -4.53 -1.46
C GLY A 148 12.58 -5.16 -0.12
N ASP A 149 12.82 -4.34 0.90
CA ASP A 149 13.23 -4.69 2.26
C ASP A 149 12.22 -4.20 3.32
N TRP A 150 10.96 -4.04 2.91
CA TRP A 150 9.82 -3.49 3.67
C TRP A 150 9.76 -1.96 3.79
N TYR A 151 10.83 -1.25 3.45
CA TYR A 151 10.82 0.22 3.48
C TYR A 151 10.41 0.83 2.15
N TYR A 152 10.10 2.12 2.21
CA TYR A 152 9.68 2.93 1.07
C TYR A 152 10.55 4.16 0.92
N GLN A 153 10.54 4.70 -0.30
CA GLN A 153 11.09 6.00 -0.63
C GLN A 153 10.15 6.80 -1.53
N ILE A 154 10.26 8.13 -1.47
CA ILE A 154 9.51 9.05 -2.34
C ILE A 154 10.36 10.30 -2.59
N HIS A 155 10.21 10.89 -3.78
CA HIS A 155 10.88 12.13 -4.16
C HIS A 155 9.87 13.18 -4.58
N SER A 156 9.92 14.35 -3.95
CA SER A 156 9.17 15.53 -4.36
C SER A 156 10.12 16.57 -4.95
N HIS A 157 9.67 17.27 -5.98
CA HIS A 157 10.43 18.26 -6.72
C HIS A 157 9.66 19.58 -6.71
N LEU A 158 10.37 20.68 -6.54
CA LEU A 158 9.85 22.03 -6.67
C LEU A 158 10.67 22.77 -7.73
N GLU A 159 10.02 23.13 -8.84
CA GLU A 159 10.60 24.08 -9.79
C GLU A 159 10.43 25.50 -9.24
N TYR A 160 11.51 26.28 -9.26
CA TYR A 160 11.48 27.64 -8.75
C TYR A 160 12.39 28.59 -9.52
N THR A 161 12.12 29.89 -9.34
CA THR A 161 13.00 30.98 -9.76
C THR A 161 13.62 31.58 -8.52
N PRO A 162 14.95 31.44 -8.30
CA PRO A 162 15.63 31.93 -7.11
C PRO A 162 15.41 33.41 -6.87
N LYS A 163 15.05 33.77 -5.64
CA LYS A 163 14.92 35.14 -5.15
C LYS A 163 15.86 35.35 -3.97
N SER A 164 16.58 36.47 -3.98
CA SER A 164 17.50 36.80 -2.88
C SER A 164 16.74 36.89 -1.55
N GLY A 165 17.18 36.11 -0.55
CA GLY A 165 16.63 36.10 0.80
C GLY A 165 15.33 35.31 0.98
N GLU A 166 14.84 34.58 -0.03
CA GLU A 166 13.70 33.68 0.16
C GLU A 166 14.09 32.47 1.01
N LYS A 167 13.16 31.98 1.82
CA LYS A 167 13.33 30.74 2.59
C LYS A 167 12.44 29.66 2.00
N ILE A 168 13.04 28.62 1.42
CA ILE A 168 12.32 27.45 0.93
C ILE A 168 12.56 26.28 1.88
N SER A 169 11.49 25.56 2.21
CA SER A 169 11.56 24.40 3.10
C SER A 169 10.77 23.23 2.54
N CYS A 170 11.25 22.02 2.77
CA CYS A 170 10.48 20.79 2.62
C CYS A 170 9.98 20.32 4.00
N ALA A 171 8.68 20.08 4.11
CA ALA A 171 8.06 19.51 5.29
C ALA A 171 7.58 18.09 5.00
N VAL A 172 7.96 17.14 5.85
CA VAL A 172 7.62 15.72 5.73
C VAL A 172 6.87 15.27 6.98
N ASP A 173 5.66 14.77 6.79
CA ASP A 173 4.81 14.20 7.83
C ASP A 173 4.56 12.71 7.57
N HIS A 174 4.66 11.90 8.61
CA HIS A 174 4.66 10.44 8.52
C HIS A 174 4.25 9.82 9.85
N ALA A 175 3.61 8.64 9.80
CA ALA A 175 3.10 7.97 11.00
C ALA A 175 4.19 7.59 12.02
N GLY A 176 5.45 7.45 11.58
CA GLY A 176 6.61 7.23 12.46
C GLY A 176 7.12 8.49 13.17
N LEU A 177 6.54 9.66 12.89
CA LEU A 177 6.93 10.94 13.44
C LEU A 177 5.89 11.46 14.44
N THR A 178 6.37 12.06 15.54
CA THR A 178 5.50 12.80 16.48
C THR A 178 5.27 14.24 16.04
N LYS A 179 6.19 14.78 15.22
CA LYS A 179 6.13 16.10 14.61
C LYS A 179 6.75 16.04 13.21
N PRO A 180 6.26 16.84 12.24
CA PRO A 180 6.83 16.87 10.91
C PRO A 180 8.33 17.24 10.93
N ILE A 181 9.11 16.61 10.05
CA ILE A 181 10.48 17.03 9.76
C ILE A 181 10.41 18.23 8.81
N ILE A 182 11.14 19.29 9.11
CA ILE A 182 11.27 20.47 8.24
C ILE A 182 12.74 20.65 7.91
N VAL A 183 13.07 20.62 6.62
CA VAL A 183 14.42 20.86 6.10
C VAL A 183 14.40 22.14 5.28
N ASP A 184 15.29 23.07 5.62
CA ASP A 184 15.43 24.36 4.94
C ASP A 184 16.55 24.28 3.89
N TRP A 185 16.35 24.95 2.74
CA TRP A 185 17.37 25.17 1.69
C TRP A 185 18.11 26.48 1.89
#